data_AF-W6V1N2-F1
#
_entry.id   AF-W6V1N2-F1
#
_cell.length_a   1.000
_cell.length_b   1.000
_cell.length_c   1.000
_cell.angle_alpha   90.00
_cell.angle_beta   90.00
_cell.angle_gamma   90.00
#
_symmetry.space_group_name_H-M   'P 1'
#
loop_
_entity.id
_entity.type
_entity.pdbx_description
1 polymer ?
#
loop_
_entity_poly.entity_id
_entity_poly.type
_entity_poly.pdbx_seq_one_letter_code
_entity_poly.pdbx_strand_id
1 'polypeptide(L)'
;MSCPNANERHSYVTLATNDEYAIGALVLGYSLRRAGTNKEMAILITEGVSHGFREILEGVYDSVIVVKPLQSLDEHNLKLLRRLNLGITYTKLYCWKLIQFSKCVFLDADTISDFHGTGSLNNCFLTTVTFSRNGNIE
;
A
#
# COMPACT_ATOMS: atom_id res chain seq x y z
N MET A 1 -12.95 -28.70 -8.16
CA MET A 1 -12.08 -27.56 -8.54
C MET A 1 -12.99 -26.47 -9.08
N SER A 2 -13.38 -25.52 -8.24
CA SER A 2 -14.18 -24.36 -8.65
C SER A 2 -13.26 -23.37 -9.37
N CYS A 3 -13.64 -22.96 -10.58
CA CYS A 3 -12.95 -21.92 -11.32
C CYS A 3 -12.93 -20.63 -10.47
N PRO A 4 -11.79 -19.91 -10.37
CA PRO A 4 -11.77 -18.62 -9.70
C PRO A 4 -12.77 -17.68 -10.38
N ASN A 5 -13.58 -17.01 -9.58
CA ASN A 5 -14.67 -16.18 -10.05
C ASN A 5 -14.09 -15.01 -10.88
N ALA A 6 -14.53 -14.85 -12.13
CA ALA A 6 -13.96 -13.89 -13.09
C ALA A 6 -14.11 -12.40 -12.68
N ASN A 7 -14.73 -12.14 -11.54
CA ASN A 7 -14.95 -10.81 -10.97
C ASN A 7 -14.08 -10.50 -9.74
N GLU A 8 -13.08 -11.33 -9.40
CA GLU A 8 -12.19 -11.09 -8.27
C GLU A 8 -11.10 -10.06 -8.62
N ARG A 9 -11.23 -8.84 -8.09
CA ARG A 9 -10.24 -7.78 -8.26
C ARG A 9 -9.09 -7.96 -7.28
N HIS A 10 -7.87 -7.94 -7.79
CA HIS A 10 -6.63 -8.04 -6.99
C HIS A 10 -5.80 -6.77 -7.17
N SER A 11 -5.22 -6.28 -6.08
CA SER A 11 -4.42 -5.04 -6.13
C SER A 11 -3.12 -5.08 -5.35
N TYR A 12 -2.09 -4.42 -5.88
CA TYR A 12 -0.95 -3.96 -5.10
C TYR A 12 -1.32 -2.65 -4.41
N VAL A 13 -1.09 -2.58 -3.11
CA VAL A 13 -1.45 -1.41 -2.29
C VAL A 13 -0.21 -0.84 -1.63
N THR A 14 -0.04 0.48 -1.65
CA THR A 14 0.97 1.17 -0.85
C THR A 14 0.38 2.36 -0.08
N LEU A 15 1.16 3.00 0.77
CA LEU A 15 0.78 4.15 1.58
C LEU A 15 1.85 5.24 1.53
N ALA A 16 1.44 6.46 1.22
CA ALA A 16 2.28 7.65 1.36
C ALA A 16 1.65 8.65 2.33
N THR A 17 2.35 8.97 3.42
CA THR A 17 1.84 9.90 4.45
C THR A 17 2.37 11.32 4.30
N ASN A 18 3.33 11.55 3.40
CA ASN A 18 3.92 12.83 3.06
C ASN A 18 4.60 12.73 1.67
N ASP A 19 5.15 13.85 1.18
CA ASP A 19 5.81 13.92 -0.13
C ASP A 19 7.06 13.03 -0.23
N GLU A 20 7.83 12.84 0.85
CA GLU A 20 9.01 11.96 0.85
C GLU A 20 8.60 10.50 0.60
N TYR A 21 7.55 10.02 1.26
CA TYR A 21 6.99 8.70 1.00
C TYR A 21 6.28 8.63 -0.37
N ALA A 22 5.75 9.73 -0.89
CA ALA A 22 5.18 9.77 -2.24
C ALA A 22 6.24 9.53 -3.31
N ILE A 23 7.48 10.02 -3.12
CA ILE A 23 8.62 9.71 -4.01
C ILE A 23 8.88 8.20 -4.02
N GLY A 24 8.95 7.58 -2.85
CA GLY A 24 9.13 6.13 -2.73
C GLY A 24 8.02 5.33 -3.42
N ALA A 25 6.77 5.76 -3.21
CA ALA A 25 5.61 5.16 -3.88
C ALA A 25 5.70 5.31 -5.41
N LEU A 26 6.13 6.46 -5.94
CA LEU A 26 6.33 6.61 -7.39
C LEU A 26 7.36 5.61 -7.93
N VAL A 27 8.50 5.46 -7.25
CA VAL A 27 9.53 4.48 -7.63
C VAL A 27 8.97 3.06 -7.64
N LEU A 28 8.21 2.68 -6.61
CA LEU A 28 7.54 1.38 -6.52
C LEU A 28 6.49 1.19 -7.64
N GLY A 29 5.66 2.19 -7.92
CA GLY A 29 4.67 2.13 -8.98
C GLY A 29 5.32 1.93 -10.36
N TYR A 30 6.39 2.68 -10.66
CA TYR A 30 7.13 2.51 -11.90
C TYR A 30 7.85 1.16 -11.99
N SER A 31 8.43 0.65 -10.89
CA SER A 31 9.09 -0.67 -10.89
C SER A 31 8.09 -1.79 -11.21
N LEU A 32 6.90 -1.76 -10.60
CA LEU A 32 5.84 -2.72 -10.84
C LEU A 32 5.33 -2.67 -12.29
N ARG A 33 5.11 -1.47 -12.85
CA ARG A 33 4.72 -1.30 -14.26
C ARG A 33 5.80 -1.81 -15.21
N ARG A 34 7.07 -1.50 -14.95
CA ARG A 34 8.20 -1.97 -15.75
C ARG A 34 8.37 -3.49 -15.68
N ALA A 35 8.05 -4.12 -14.55
CA ALA A 35 8.00 -5.57 -14.40
C ALA A 35 6.82 -6.23 -15.14
N GLY A 36 5.96 -5.45 -15.80
CA GLY A 36 4.85 -5.96 -16.61
C GLY A 36 3.65 -6.43 -15.79
N THR A 37 3.43 -5.88 -14.60
CA THR A 37 2.24 -6.23 -13.81
C THR A 37 0.96 -5.89 -14.56
N ASN A 38 0.01 -6.83 -14.55
CA ASN A 38 -1.35 -6.63 -15.04
C ASN A 38 -2.37 -6.45 -13.91
N LYS A 39 -1.89 -6.34 -12.66
CA LYS A 39 -2.74 -6.11 -11.48
C LYS A 39 -3.01 -4.63 -11.29
N GLU A 40 -4.15 -4.34 -10.67
CA GLU A 40 -4.52 -2.99 -10.28
C GLU A 40 -3.56 -2.47 -9.20
N MET A 41 -3.22 -1.20 -9.22
CA MET A 41 -2.38 -0.56 -8.20
C MET A 41 -3.16 0.54 -7.50
N ALA A 42 -3.29 0.43 -6.18
CA ALA A 42 -3.89 1.44 -5.34
C ALA A 42 -2.84 2.07 -4.42
N ILE A 43 -3.00 3.35 -4.14
CA ILE A 43 -2.21 4.06 -3.13
C ILE A 43 -3.15 4.75 -2.14
N LEU A 44 -2.87 4.55 -0.86
CA LEU A 44 -3.44 5.32 0.22
C LEU A 44 -2.57 6.57 0.43
N ILE A 45 -3.18 7.75 0.48
CA ILE A 45 -2.47 9.00 0.76
C ILE A 45 -3.10 9.74 1.94
N THR A 46 -2.33 10.53 2.65
CA THR A 46 -2.86 11.44 3.68
C THR A 46 -2.84 12.88 3.19
N GLU A 47 -3.41 13.79 3.98
CA GLU A 47 -3.33 15.23 3.70
C GLU A 47 -1.89 15.79 3.70
N GLY A 48 -0.92 15.03 4.22
CA GLY A 48 0.50 15.39 4.18
C GLY A 48 1.13 15.29 2.79
N VAL A 49 0.46 14.66 1.82
CA VAL A 49 0.89 14.63 0.42
C VAL A 49 0.35 15.88 -0.29
N SER A 50 1.25 16.68 -0.86
CA SER A 50 0.91 17.91 -1.56
C SER A 50 0.17 17.65 -2.86
N HIS A 51 -0.61 18.64 -3.32
CA HIS A 51 -1.43 18.52 -4.53
C HIS A 51 -0.64 18.09 -5.76
N GLY A 52 0.56 18.67 -5.96
CA GLY A 52 1.41 18.32 -7.09
C GLY A 52 1.83 16.84 -7.08
N PHE A 53 2.14 16.28 -5.90
CA PHE A 53 2.42 14.85 -5.80
C PHE A 53 1.18 13.98 -6.03
N ARG A 54 -0.02 14.42 -5.62
CA ARG A 54 -1.27 13.69 -5.89
C ARG A 54 -1.52 13.54 -7.39
N GLU A 55 -1.37 14.62 -8.15
CA GLU A 55 -1.53 14.59 -9.63
C GLU A 55 -0.53 13.61 -10.28
N ILE A 56 0.72 13.59 -9.82
CA ILE A 56 1.74 12.67 -10.36
C ILE A 56 1.38 11.22 -10.01
N LEU A 57 0.90 10.97 -8.78
CA LEU A 57 0.49 9.64 -8.34
C LEU A 57 -0.72 9.11 -9.12
N GLU A 58 -1.68 9.97 -9.48
CA GLU A 58 -2.82 9.63 -10.34
C GLU A 58 -2.40 9.20 -11.76
N GLY A 59 -1.22 9.62 -12.22
CA GLY A 59 -0.63 9.16 -13.47
C GLY A 59 -0.02 7.75 -13.41
N VAL A 60 0.22 7.19 -12.21
CA VAL A 60 0.92 5.91 -12.02
C VAL A 60 -0.01 4.84 -11.43
N TYR A 61 -0.83 5.22 -10.45
CA TYR A 61 -1.75 4.35 -9.72
C TYR A 61 -3.15 4.40 -10.31
N ASP A 62 -3.82 3.25 -10.36
CA ASP A 62 -5.19 3.13 -10.84
C ASP A 62 -6.21 3.70 -9.82
N SER A 63 -5.84 3.75 -8.54
CA SER A 63 -6.66 4.31 -7.47
C SER A 63 -5.82 5.09 -6.47
N VAL A 64 -6.09 6.38 -6.33
CA VAL A 64 -5.50 7.25 -5.29
C VAL A 64 -6.57 7.55 -4.24
N ILE A 65 -6.36 7.07 -3.02
CA ILE A 65 -7.39 7.09 -1.96
C ILE A 65 -6.88 7.94 -0.79
N VAL A 66 -7.52 9.08 -0.57
CA VAL A 66 -7.22 9.93 0.59
C VAL A 66 -7.79 9.28 1.85
N VAL A 67 -6.91 8.99 2.81
CA VAL A 67 -7.24 8.47 4.13
C VAL A 67 -6.82 9.47 5.20
N LYS A 68 -7.69 9.67 6.20
CA LYS A 68 -7.30 10.40 7.40
C LYS A 68 -6.31 9.53 8.17
N PRO A 69 -5.13 10.03 8.56
CA PRO A 69 -4.25 9.31 9.47
C PRO A 69 -5.07 8.86 10.69
N LEU A 70 -4.98 7.59 11.06
CA LEU A 70 -5.52 7.16 12.35
C LEU A 70 -4.57 7.71 13.43
N GLN A 71 -4.82 8.96 13.83
CA GLN A 71 -4.33 9.46 15.11
C GLN A 71 -5.18 8.78 16.16
N SER A 72 -4.56 7.88 16.92
CA SER A 72 -5.09 7.35 18.17
C SER A 72 -5.70 8.49 18.98
N LEU A 73 -6.99 8.35 19.31
CA LEU A 73 -7.82 9.35 19.99
C LEU A 73 -7.31 9.81 21.38
N ASP A 74 -6.13 9.35 21.80
CA ASP A 74 -5.51 9.66 23.10
C ASP A 74 -4.03 9.97 22.93
N GLU A 75 -3.70 11.24 22.69
CA GLU A 75 -2.31 11.73 22.79
C GLU A 75 -1.72 11.50 24.20
N HIS A 76 -2.57 11.41 25.23
CA HIS A 76 -2.16 11.12 26.62
C HIS A 76 -1.73 9.66 26.83
N ASN A 77 -2.43 8.68 26.26
CA ASN A 77 -2.07 7.26 26.43
C ASN A 77 -0.89 6.83 25.54
N LEU A 78 -0.64 7.52 24.41
CA LEU A 78 0.52 7.21 23.55
C LEU A 78 1.87 7.55 24.19
N LYS A 79 1.92 8.60 25.02
CA LYS A 79 3.13 8.95 25.78
C LYS A 79 3.52 7.86 26.78
N LEU A 80 2.54 7.16 27.34
CA LEU A 80 2.75 6.05 28.27
C LEU A 80 3.34 4.80 27.57
N LEU A 81 3.01 4.61 26.28
CA LEU A 81 3.40 3.43 25.51
C LEU A 81 4.72 3.57 24.72
N ARG A 82 5.42 4.71 24.79
CA ARG A 82 6.74 4.95 24.13
C ARG A 82 6.83 4.52 22.65
N ARG A 83 5.73 4.57 21.89
CA ARG A 83 5.70 4.19 20.45
C ARG A 83 5.18 5.33 19.59
N LEU A 84 6.05 6.31 19.33
CA LEU A 84 5.76 7.51 18.54
C LEU A 84 5.41 7.26 17.05
N ASN A 85 5.59 6.03 16.53
CA ASN A 85 5.34 5.69 15.13
C ASN A 85 3.99 4.98 14.87
N LEU A 86 3.13 4.86 15.88
CA LEU A 86 1.93 4.01 15.81
C LEU A 86 0.86 4.54 14.83
N GLY A 87 0.82 5.85 14.56
CA GLY A 87 -0.12 6.44 13.61
C GLY A 87 0.06 5.96 12.17
N ILE A 88 1.31 5.73 11.73
CA ILE A 88 1.62 5.16 10.42
C ILE A 88 1.21 3.68 10.39
N THR A 89 1.52 2.93 11.45
CA THR A 89 1.12 1.52 11.59
C THR A 89 -0.40 1.34 11.53
N TYR A 90 -1.17 2.20 12.21
CA TYR A 90 -2.62 2.16 12.13
C TYR A 90 -3.13 2.57 10.74
N THR A 91 -2.47 3.54 10.10
CA THR A 91 -2.85 3.95 8.75
C THR A 91 -2.61 2.83 7.74
N LYS A 92 -1.60 1.97 7.92
CA LYS A 92 -1.46 0.74 7.12
C LYS A 92 -2.69 -0.17 7.22
N LEU A 93 -3.38 -0.22 8.37
CA LEU A 93 -4.62 -1.00 8.54
C LEU A 93 -5.80 -0.50 7.70
N TYR A 94 -5.74 0.70 7.11
CA TYR A 94 -6.76 1.12 6.16
C TYR A 94 -6.84 0.22 4.93
N CYS A 95 -5.79 -0.54 4.61
CA CYS A 95 -5.86 -1.52 3.53
C CYS A 95 -6.94 -2.60 3.80
N TRP A 96 -7.30 -2.90 5.06
CA TRP A 96 -8.43 -3.78 5.39
C TRP A 96 -9.80 -3.21 5.05
N LYS A 97 -9.91 -1.90 4.83
CA LYS A 97 -11.14 -1.25 4.37
C LYS A 97 -11.28 -1.28 2.84
N LEU A 98 -10.28 -1.77 2.11
CA LEU A 98 -10.33 -1.89 0.65
C LEU A 98 -11.16 -3.10 0.20
N ILE A 99 -12.42 -3.12 0.61
CA ILE A 99 -13.38 -4.22 0.39
C ILE A 99 -13.76 -4.42 -1.08
N GLN A 100 -13.39 -3.49 -1.97
CA GLN A 100 -13.54 -3.63 -3.41
C GLN A 100 -12.59 -4.68 -4.02
N PHE A 101 -11.54 -5.08 -3.29
CA PHE A 101 -10.57 -6.09 -3.71
C PHE A 101 -10.79 -7.41 -2.96
N SER A 102 -10.73 -8.52 -3.70
CA SER A 102 -10.78 -9.86 -3.13
C SER A 102 -9.47 -10.26 -2.46
N LYS A 103 -8.34 -9.79 -3.01
CA LYS A 103 -7.00 -9.98 -2.47
C LYS A 103 -6.15 -8.72 -2.68
N CYS A 104 -5.45 -8.29 -1.64
CA CYS A 104 -4.47 -7.20 -1.73
C CYS A 104 -3.09 -7.68 -1.27
N VAL A 105 -2.06 -7.17 -1.91
CA VAL A 105 -0.66 -7.28 -1.48
C VAL A 105 -0.20 -5.89 -1.07
N PHE A 106 0.01 -5.68 0.22
CA PHE A 106 0.53 -4.41 0.71
C PHE A 106 2.06 -4.37 0.59
N LEU A 107 2.58 -3.30 -0.01
CA LEU A 107 4.00 -3.04 -0.22
C LEU A 107 4.32 -1.66 0.36
N ASP A 108 5.30 -1.57 1.24
CA ASP A 108 5.71 -0.29 1.81
C ASP A 108 6.38 0.60 0.75
N ALA A 109 6.20 1.92 0.84
CA ALA A 109 6.73 2.86 -0.14
C ALA A 109 8.27 2.96 -0.16
N ASP A 110 8.95 2.44 0.86
CA ASP A 110 10.42 2.26 0.90
C ASP A 110 10.88 0.91 0.32
N THR A 111 9.95 0.12 -0.22
CA THR A 111 10.27 -1.14 -0.92
C THR A 111 10.74 -0.83 -2.34
N ILE A 112 12.02 -1.10 -2.62
CA ILE A 112 12.54 -1.10 -3.99
C ILE A 112 12.38 -2.50 -4.57
N SER A 113 11.62 -2.64 -5.65
CA SER A 113 11.61 -3.87 -6.45
C SER A 113 12.81 -3.85 -7.41
N ASP A 114 13.97 -4.34 -6.98
CA ASP A 114 15.07 -4.62 -7.91
C ASP A 114 14.76 -5.93 -8.64
N PHE A 115 14.45 -5.83 -9.94
CA PHE A 115 14.06 -6.99 -10.74
C PHE A 115 15.21 -7.40 -11.66
N HIS A 116 16.12 -8.23 -11.13
CA HIS A 116 17.16 -8.86 -11.94
C HIS A 116 16.63 -10.19 -12.51
N GLY A 117 16.05 -10.14 -13.71
CA GLY A 117 15.98 -11.24 -14.70
C GLY A 117 15.27 -12.57 -14.37
N THR A 118 14.95 -12.89 -13.12
CA THR A 118 14.37 -14.19 -12.75
C THR A 118 13.18 -14.01 -11.82
N GLY A 119 12.02 -13.66 -12.38
CA GLY A 119 10.64 -14.00 -11.96
C GLY A 119 10.24 -14.14 -10.48
N SER A 120 11.01 -13.67 -9.49
CA SER A 120 10.82 -13.98 -8.08
C SER A 120 11.17 -12.77 -7.21
N LEU A 121 10.17 -12.29 -6.47
CA LEU A 121 10.20 -11.13 -5.58
C LEU A 121 10.95 -11.42 -4.26
N ASN A 122 12.13 -12.05 -4.34
CA ASN A 122 12.79 -12.66 -3.17
C ASN A 122 13.99 -11.87 -2.63
N ASN A 123 13.96 -10.54 -2.64
CA ASN A 123 14.87 -9.76 -1.77
C ASN A 123 14.50 -8.27 -1.69
N CYS A 124 13.46 -7.97 -0.92
CA CYS A 124 13.32 -6.66 -0.29
C CYS A 124 12.74 -6.92 1.10
N PHE A 125 13.08 -6.11 2.11
CA PHE A 125 12.58 -6.24 3.49
C PHE A 125 11.07 -6.03 3.52
N LEU A 126 10.34 -7.08 3.15
CA LEU A 126 8.92 -7.03 2.87
C LEU A 126 8.17 -7.44 4.14
N THR A 127 7.58 -6.48 4.83
CA THR A 127 6.31 -6.79 5.51
C THR A 127 5.24 -6.88 4.41
N THR A 128 5.34 -7.89 3.53
CA THR A 128 4.27 -8.23 2.61
C THR A 128 3.13 -8.74 3.47
N VAL A 129 2.03 -8.01 3.50
CA VAL A 129 0.81 -8.56 4.08
C VAL A 129 -0.18 -8.83 2.96
N THR A 130 -0.46 -10.11 2.77
CA THR A 130 -1.52 -10.58 1.90
C THR A 130 -2.81 -10.59 2.70
N PHE A 131 -3.82 -9.89 2.20
CA PHE A 131 -5.15 -9.92 2.79
C PHE A 131 -6.11 -10.52 1.79
N SER A 132 -6.89 -11.51 2.23
CA SER A 132 -7.98 -12.11 1.49
C SER A 132 -9.30 -11.85 2.21
N ARG A 133 -10.36 -11.58 1.47
CA ARG A 133 -11.71 -11.30 1.99
C ARG A 133 -12.26 -12.40 2.92
N ASN A 134 -11.69 -13.61 2.88
CA ASN A 134 -12.05 -14.73 3.74
C ASN A 134 -11.26 -14.80 5.06
N GLY A 135 -10.44 -13.81 5.41
CA GLY A 135 -9.68 -13.78 6.67
C GLY A 135 -8.51 -14.78 6.74
N ASN A 136 -8.30 -15.58 5.69
CA ASN A 136 -7.14 -16.46 5.60
C ASN A 136 -5.91 -15.64 5.18
N ILE A 137 -4.92 -15.65 6.06
CA ILE A 137 -3.56 -15.15 5.84
C ILE A 137 -2.80 -16.33 5.21
N GLU A 138 -2.41 -16.21 3.94
CA GLU A 138 -1.52 -17.17 3.25
C GLU A 138 -0.11 -16.59 3.16
#